data_AF-A0A7J6WGC5-F1
#
_entry.id   AF-A0A7J6WGC5-F1
#
_cell.length_a   1.000
_cell.length_b   1.000
_cell.length_c   1.000
_cell.angle_alpha   90.00
_cell.angle_beta   90.00
_cell.angle_gamma   90.00
#
_symmetry.space_group_name_H-M   'P 1'
#
loop_
_entity.id
_entity.type
_entity.pdbx_description
1 polymer ?
#
loop_
_entity_poly.entity_id
_entity_poly.type
_entity_poly.pdbx_seq_one_letter_code
_entity_poly.pdbx_strand_id
1 'polypeptide(L)'
;DRFSWLRDNEFARQTLAGVNPVNIEVLKEFPILSKLDPADYGPPESLITKELINLELEGMDVDEAIENKRLFIIDYHDILLPFIKKMNSLPGRKAYASRTVFFYNKGVLQPIAIEVSLPPSPSSTISKRVYTHGHDATKYWIWKLAKAHVCSNDAGVHQLVNHWLRTHACMEVYTIATHRQLSSMHPIYKLLHPHMRYTLEINALARQNLINGGGIIEACFSPGKYSMEVSSAAYKSLWRFDMEALPADLISR
;
A
#
# COMPACT_ATOMS: atom_id res chain seq x y z
N ASP A 1 5.40 17.32 19.97
CA ASP A 1 3.93 17.45 20.02
C ASP A 1 3.33 16.05 20.06
N ARG A 2 2.42 15.76 21.00
CA ARG A 2 1.81 14.43 21.24
C ARG A 2 0.76 14.05 20.18
N PHE A 3 0.13 15.05 19.56
CA PHE A 3 -1.00 14.83 18.63
C PHE A 3 -0.64 15.15 17.18
N SER A 4 0.65 15.30 16.86
CA SER A 4 1.12 15.60 15.51
C SER A 4 0.70 14.55 14.49
N TRP A 5 0.61 13.27 14.89
CA TRP A 5 0.19 12.15 14.03
C TRP A 5 -1.23 12.29 13.47
N LEU A 6 -2.11 13.06 14.11
CA LEU A 6 -3.47 13.31 13.59
C LEU A 6 -3.48 14.29 12.41
N ARG A 7 -2.44 15.12 12.28
CA ARG A 7 -2.38 16.18 11.28
C ARG A 7 -2.19 15.60 9.87
N ASP A 8 -2.70 16.30 8.87
CA ASP A 8 -2.68 15.83 7.49
C ASP A 8 -1.29 15.93 6.87
N ASN A 9 -0.50 16.92 7.30
CA ASN A 9 0.91 17.04 6.91
C ASN A 9 1.76 15.88 7.42
N GLU A 10 1.53 15.38 8.65
CA GLU A 10 2.28 14.21 9.15
C GLU A 10 1.84 12.93 8.45
N PHE A 11 0.55 12.78 8.18
CA PHE A 11 0.03 11.67 7.38
C PHE A 11 0.67 11.63 5.97
N ALA A 12 0.73 12.77 5.28
CA ALA A 12 1.40 12.84 3.97
C ALA A 12 2.93 12.69 4.09
N ARG A 13 3.58 13.27 5.10
CA ARG A 13 5.04 13.13 5.27
C ARG A 13 5.45 11.67 5.45
N GLN A 14 4.64 10.86 6.13
CA GLN A 14 4.93 9.44 6.34
C GLN A 14 4.96 8.61 5.05
N THR A 15 4.32 9.07 3.97
CA THR A 15 4.39 8.38 2.67
C THR A 15 5.75 8.52 1.98
N LEU A 16 6.55 9.51 2.39
CA LEU A 16 7.89 9.79 1.85
C LEU A 16 9.01 9.49 2.84
N ALA A 17 8.73 9.58 4.14
CA ALA A 17 9.74 9.46 5.20
C ALA A 17 9.19 8.79 6.46
N GLY A 18 8.21 7.92 6.29
CA GLY A 18 7.66 7.07 7.35
C GLY A 18 8.22 5.65 7.29
N VAL A 19 7.47 4.70 7.84
CA VAL A 19 7.86 3.29 7.90
C VAL A 19 7.74 2.59 6.53
N ASN A 20 6.91 3.12 5.64
CA ASN A 20 6.62 2.51 4.33
C ASN A 20 6.74 3.54 3.17
N PRO A 21 7.93 4.14 2.95
CA PRO A 21 8.10 5.29 2.06
C PRO A 21 8.26 4.91 0.57
N VAL A 22 7.62 3.82 0.12
CA VAL A 22 7.89 3.18 -1.19
C VAL A 22 6.65 2.94 -2.04
N ASN A 23 5.47 3.39 -1.60
CA ASN A 23 4.19 3.10 -2.28
C ASN A 23 3.54 4.31 -2.98
N ILE A 24 4.05 5.53 -2.77
CA ILE A 24 3.49 6.71 -3.43
C ILE A 24 3.96 6.78 -4.88
N GLU A 25 3.04 7.10 -5.79
CA GLU A 25 3.27 7.21 -7.23
C GLU A 25 2.79 8.57 -7.73
N VAL A 26 3.32 9.05 -8.86
CA VAL A 26 2.75 10.20 -9.55
C VAL A 26 1.40 9.80 -10.15
N LEU A 27 0.39 10.65 -9.99
CA LEU A 27 -0.91 10.43 -10.63
C LEU A 27 -0.81 10.87 -12.10
N LYS A 28 -0.91 9.90 -13.01
CA LYS A 28 -0.61 10.11 -14.45
C LYS A 28 -1.82 10.53 -15.27
N GLU A 29 -3.03 10.12 -14.89
CA GLU A 29 -4.23 10.33 -15.70
C GLU A 29 -5.52 10.33 -14.87
N PHE A 30 -6.57 10.91 -15.45
CA PHE A 30 -7.96 10.82 -14.98
C PHE A 30 -8.88 10.34 -16.12
N PRO A 31 -9.94 9.57 -15.81
CA PRO A 31 -10.32 9.05 -14.49
C PRO A 31 -9.32 8.01 -13.96
N ILE A 32 -9.25 7.84 -12.63
CA ILE A 32 -8.45 6.77 -12.03
C ILE A 32 -9.16 5.43 -12.30
N LEU A 33 -8.47 4.48 -12.92
CA LEU A 33 -9.05 3.20 -13.33
C LEU A 33 -8.43 2.01 -12.58
N SER A 34 -9.30 1.12 -12.10
CA SER A 34 -8.96 -0.21 -11.62
C SER A 34 -8.59 -1.13 -12.78
N LYS A 35 -7.56 -1.96 -12.61
CA LYS A 35 -7.14 -3.02 -13.54
C LYS A 35 -7.82 -4.36 -13.25
N LEU A 36 -8.59 -4.47 -12.17
CA LEU A 36 -9.38 -5.65 -11.85
C LEU A 36 -10.51 -5.88 -12.87
N ASP A 37 -10.89 -7.14 -13.06
CA ASP A 37 -11.95 -7.53 -14.00
C ASP A 37 -13.31 -6.91 -13.60
N PRO A 38 -13.90 -6.05 -14.44
CA PRO A 38 -15.20 -5.46 -14.15
C PRO A 38 -16.34 -6.46 -13.97
N ALA A 39 -16.23 -7.66 -14.55
CA ALA A 39 -17.22 -8.72 -14.35
C ALA A 39 -17.31 -9.17 -12.88
N ASP A 40 -16.17 -9.16 -12.17
CA ASP A 40 -16.07 -9.58 -10.78
C ASP A 40 -16.22 -8.40 -9.80
N TYR A 41 -15.70 -7.23 -10.16
CA TYR A 41 -15.53 -6.10 -9.24
C TYR A 41 -16.35 -4.85 -9.60
N GLY A 42 -17.14 -4.89 -10.66
CA GLY A 42 -17.97 -3.78 -11.13
C GLY A 42 -17.17 -2.72 -11.90
N PRO A 43 -17.76 -1.53 -12.13
CA PRO A 43 -17.15 -0.49 -12.95
C PRO A 43 -15.73 -0.11 -12.47
N PRO A 44 -14.75 -0.02 -13.39
CA PRO A 44 -13.34 0.20 -13.04
C PRO A 44 -13.07 1.61 -12.52
N GLU A 45 -13.94 2.58 -12.81
CA GLU A 45 -13.73 3.99 -12.48
C GLU A 45 -13.77 4.24 -10.96
N SER A 46 -12.78 4.98 -10.47
CA SER A 46 -12.81 5.59 -9.15
C SER A 46 -13.94 6.62 -9.06
N LEU A 47 -14.54 6.77 -7.88
CA LEU A 47 -15.45 7.87 -7.59
C LEU A 47 -14.74 9.21 -7.33
N ILE A 48 -13.40 9.23 -7.27
CA ILE A 48 -12.64 10.48 -7.20
C ILE A 48 -12.67 11.13 -8.59
N THR A 49 -13.45 12.21 -8.72
CA THR A 49 -13.64 12.90 -9.99
C THR A 49 -12.75 14.15 -10.10
N LYS A 50 -12.56 14.65 -11.34
CA LYS A 50 -11.83 15.91 -11.58
C LYS A 50 -12.47 17.08 -10.84
N GLU A 51 -13.80 17.14 -10.78
CA GLU A 51 -14.53 18.19 -10.09
C GLU A 51 -14.23 18.22 -8.60
N LEU A 52 -14.12 17.05 -7.95
CA LEU A 52 -13.75 16.96 -6.54
C LEU A 52 -12.32 17.42 -6.29
N ILE A 53 -11.39 17.04 -7.16
CA ILE A 53 -9.97 17.41 -7.02
C ILE A 53 -9.76 18.90 -7.28
N ASN A 54 -10.41 19.48 -8.29
CA ASN A 54 -10.29 20.91 -8.61
C ASN A 54 -10.66 21.82 -7.42
N LEU A 55 -11.55 21.38 -6.51
CA LEU A 55 -11.87 22.12 -5.29
C LEU A 55 -10.70 22.23 -4.30
N GLU A 56 -9.73 21.30 -4.37
CA GLU A 56 -8.61 21.18 -3.45
C GLU A 56 -7.26 21.67 -4.06
N LEU A 57 -7.26 22.12 -5.32
CA LEU A 57 -6.05 22.50 -6.07
C LEU A 57 -5.66 23.98 -6.01
N GLU A 58 -6.22 24.75 -5.06
CA GLU A 58 -5.94 26.20 -4.91
C GLU A 58 -6.12 27.02 -6.22
N GLY A 59 -7.02 26.59 -7.12
CA GLY A 59 -7.30 27.24 -8.40
C GLY A 59 -6.48 26.73 -9.60
N MET A 60 -5.58 25.76 -9.41
CA MET A 60 -4.94 25.02 -10.49
C MET A 60 -5.91 23.98 -11.07
N ASP A 61 -5.89 23.77 -12.38
CA ASP A 61 -6.68 22.71 -13.01
C ASP A 61 -6.01 21.33 -12.87
N VAL A 62 -6.80 20.26 -12.81
CA VAL A 62 -6.29 18.88 -12.71
C VAL A 62 -5.30 18.53 -13.81
N ASP A 63 -5.57 18.93 -15.07
CA ASP A 63 -4.70 18.57 -16.19
C ASP A 63 -3.35 19.32 -16.10
N GLU A 64 -3.39 20.59 -15.67
CA GLU A 64 -2.17 21.36 -15.35
C GLU A 64 -1.39 20.74 -14.18
N ALA A 65 -2.09 20.26 -13.15
CA ALA A 65 -1.46 19.63 -11.99
C ALA A 65 -0.79 18.29 -12.34
N ILE A 66 -1.38 17.50 -13.24
CA ILE A 66 -0.78 16.27 -13.76
C ILE A 66 0.46 16.59 -14.61
N GLU A 67 0.34 17.53 -15.55
CA GLU A 67 1.44 17.93 -16.43
C GLU A 67 2.66 18.40 -15.62
N ASN A 68 2.41 19.18 -14.58
CA ASN A 68 3.44 19.68 -13.67
C ASN A 68 3.87 18.69 -12.58
N LYS A 69 3.40 17.43 -12.63
CA LYS A 69 3.69 16.36 -11.65
C LYS A 69 3.44 16.81 -10.20
N ARG A 70 2.30 17.46 -9.97
CA ARG A 70 1.86 17.96 -8.66
C ARG A 70 0.86 17.04 -7.97
N LEU A 71 0.25 16.10 -8.70
CA LEU A 71 -0.65 15.10 -8.12
C LEU A 71 0.05 13.76 -7.94
N PHE A 72 -0.19 13.15 -6.78
CA PHE A 72 0.36 11.86 -6.39
C PHE A 72 -0.75 10.97 -5.83
N ILE A 73 -0.53 9.66 -5.84
CA ILE A 73 -1.50 8.67 -5.38
C ILE A 73 -0.81 7.55 -4.59
N ILE A 74 -1.51 7.06 -3.57
CA ILE A 74 -1.30 5.72 -3.02
C ILE A 74 -2.54 4.91 -3.35
N ASP A 75 -2.37 3.85 -4.14
CA ASP A 75 -3.47 3.00 -4.60
C ASP A 75 -3.34 1.59 -4.01
N TYR A 76 -4.10 1.31 -2.95
CA TYR A 76 -4.26 -0.02 -2.37
C TYR A 76 -5.51 -0.74 -2.86
N HIS A 77 -6.26 -0.16 -3.81
CA HIS A 77 -7.50 -0.71 -4.28
C HIS A 77 -7.30 -2.09 -4.90
N ASP A 78 -6.49 -2.18 -5.95
CA ASP A 78 -6.41 -3.39 -6.77
C ASP A 78 -5.73 -4.55 -6.03
N ILE A 79 -4.76 -4.25 -5.16
CA ILE A 79 -4.09 -5.27 -4.34
C ILE A 79 -4.99 -5.81 -3.22
N LEU A 80 -5.86 -4.99 -2.62
CA LEU A 80 -6.67 -5.42 -1.46
C LEU A 80 -8.11 -5.78 -1.79
N LEU A 81 -8.75 -5.18 -2.79
CA LEU A 81 -10.18 -5.41 -3.11
C LEU A 81 -10.54 -6.90 -3.27
N PRO A 82 -9.70 -7.75 -3.91
CA PRO A 82 -9.95 -9.20 -4.02
C PRO A 82 -10.06 -9.92 -2.65
N PHE A 83 -9.47 -9.34 -1.60
CA PHE A 83 -9.43 -9.93 -0.26
C PHE A 83 -10.47 -9.32 0.69
N ILE A 84 -10.99 -8.13 0.41
CA ILE A 84 -11.89 -7.40 1.33
C ILE A 84 -13.10 -8.23 1.76
N LYS A 85 -13.73 -8.98 0.85
CA LYS A 85 -14.87 -9.86 1.20
C LYS A 85 -14.47 -10.91 2.23
N LYS A 86 -13.32 -11.58 2.01
CA LYS A 86 -12.77 -12.59 2.92
C LYS A 86 -12.43 -11.97 4.28
N MET A 87 -11.73 -10.83 4.28
CA MET A 87 -11.35 -10.10 5.49
C MET A 87 -12.58 -9.69 6.32
N ASN A 88 -13.61 -9.18 5.66
CA ASN A 88 -14.82 -8.69 6.31
C ASN A 88 -15.73 -9.81 6.83
N SER A 89 -15.55 -11.06 6.38
CA SER A 89 -16.22 -12.23 6.97
C SER A 89 -15.60 -12.70 8.29
N LEU A 90 -14.41 -12.21 8.65
CA LEU A 90 -13.78 -12.55 9.91
C LEU A 90 -14.45 -11.81 11.09
N PRO A 91 -14.67 -12.47 12.25
CA PRO A 91 -15.23 -11.83 13.44
C PRO A 91 -14.40 -10.64 13.90
N GLY A 92 -15.07 -9.54 14.27
CA GLY A 92 -14.43 -8.34 14.82
C GLY A 92 -13.59 -7.52 13.82
N ARG A 93 -13.62 -7.86 12.52
CA ARG A 93 -12.79 -7.20 11.50
C ARG A 93 -13.65 -6.56 10.41
N LYS A 94 -13.27 -5.35 10.01
CA LYS A 94 -13.83 -4.61 8.88
C LYS A 94 -12.73 -3.78 8.21
N ALA A 95 -12.66 -3.89 6.89
CA ALA A 95 -11.67 -3.23 6.05
C ALA A 95 -12.32 -2.76 4.75
N TYR A 96 -11.66 -1.78 4.15
CA TYR A 96 -11.89 -1.29 2.80
C TYR A 96 -10.59 -1.40 2.03
N ALA A 97 -10.67 -1.45 0.71
CA ALA A 97 -9.54 -1.18 -0.16
C ALA A 97 -9.54 0.33 -0.44
N SER A 98 -8.40 1.02 -0.31
CA SER A 98 -8.36 2.48 -0.34
C SER A 98 -7.52 3.04 -1.48
N ARG A 99 -7.89 4.25 -1.93
CA ARG A 99 -7.05 5.14 -2.74
C ARG A 99 -6.92 6.47 -2.03
N THR A 100 -5.72 7.04 -2.05
CA THR A 100 -5.49 8.37 -1.49
C THR A 100 -4.78 9.24 -2.52
N VAL A 101 -5.38 10.37 -2.88
CA VAL A 101 -4.77 11.37 -3.76
C VAL A 101 -4.14 12.46 -2.91
N PHE A 102 -2.95 12.91 -3.31
CA PHE A 102 -2.19 13.96 -2.69
C PHE A 102 -1.87 15.06 -3.68
N PHE A 103 -1.83 16.30 -3.21
CA PHE A 103 -1.39 17.47 -3.94
C PHE A 103 -0.09 18.01 -3.34
N TYR A 104 0.91 18.24 -4.19
CA TYR A 104 2.17 18.85 -3.83
C TYR A 104 2.20 20.30 -4.28
N ASN A 105 2.24 21.22 -3.33
CA ASN A 105 2.30 22.65 -3.61
C ASN A 105 3.24 23.35 -2.63
N LYS A 106 4.02 24.32 -3.12
CA LYS A 106 4.92 25.17 -2.31
C LYS A 106 5.80 24.38 -1.31
N GLY A 107 6.27 23.20 -1.69
CA GLY A 107 7.12 22.36 -0.83
C GLY A 107 6.38 21.47 0.17
N VAL A 108 5.05 21.41 0.12
CA VAL A 108 4.23 20.63 1.04
C VAL A 108 3.39 19.62 0.26
N LEU A 109 3.42 18.36 0.69
CA LEU A 109 2.51 17.32 0.22
C LEU A 109 1.29 17.27 1.16
N GLN A 110 0.09 17.30 0.60
CA GLN A 110 -1.16 17.28 1.34
C GLN A 110 -2.08 16.17 0.80
N PRO A 111 -2.71 15.35 1.65
CA PRO A 111 -3.75 14.42 1.20
C PRO A 111 -5.01 15.22 0.86
N ILE A 112 -5.63 15.04 -0.30
CA ILE A 112 -6.79 15.86 -0.73
C ILE A 112 -8.08 15.04 -0.89
N ALA A 113 -7.97 13.74 -1.19
CA ALA A 113 -9.12 12.85 -1.30
C ALA A 113 -8.76 11.43 -0.89
N ILE A 114 -9.70 10.75 -0.23
CA ILE A 114 -9.61 9.32 0.09
C ILE A 114 -10.86 8.61 -0.45
N GLU A 115 -10.66 7.63 -1.30
CA GLU A 115 -11.68 6.66 -1.66
C GLU A 115 -11.55 5.41 -0.79
N VAL A 116 -12.67 4.89 -0.32
CA VAL A 116 -12.76 3.56 0.29
C VAL A 116 -13.77 2.70 -0.47
N SER A 117 -13.34 1.49 -0.82
CA SER A 117 -14.07 0.57 -1.69
C SER A 117 -14.33 -0.77 -1.01
N LEU A 118 -15.53 -1.28 -1.22
CA LEU A 118 -15.97 -2.64 -0.96
C LEU A 118 -16.21 -3.35 -2.30
N PRO A 119 -16.02 -4.67 -2.37
CA PRO A 119 -16.41 -5.43 -3.55
C PRO A 119 -17.94 -5.38 -3.73
N PRO A 120 -18.46 -5.53 -4.95
CA PRO A 120 -19.89 -5.59 -5.20
C PRO A 120 -20.59 -6.62 -4.31
N SER A 121 -21.75 -6.25 -3.78
CA SER A 121 -22.59 -7.15 -2.98
C SER A 121 -24.04 -7.07 -3.47
N PRO A 122 -24.76 -8.22 -3.63
CA PRO A 122 -26.19 -8.22 -3.91
C PRO A 122 -27.01 -7.46 -2.88
N SER A 123 -26.50 -7.34 -1.64
CA SER A 123 -27.19 -6.74 -0.51
C SER A 123 -26.92 -5.24 -0.33
N SER A 124 -26.04 -4.62 -1.12
CA SER A 124 -25.70 -3.20 -0.97
C SER A 124 -25.41 -2.56 -2.31
N THR A 125 -26.09 -1.45 -2.59
CA THR A 125 -25.89 -0.64 -3.79
C THR A 125 -24.69 0.30 -3.68
N ILE A 126 -24.12 0.51 -2.48
CA ILE A 126 -23.03 1.45 -2.24
C ILE A 126 -21.73 0.67 -1.99
N SER A 127 -20.93 0.50 -3.03
CA SER A 127 -19.62 -0.17 -2.98
C SER A 127 -18.46 0.79 -2.71
N LYS A 128 -18.52 2.04 -3.18
CA LYS A 128 -17.43 3.03 -3.08
C LYS A 128 -17.91 4.31 -2.38
N ARG A 129 -17.02 4.98 -1.64
CA ARG A 129 -17.27 6.30 -1.02
C ARG A 129 -16.00 7.15 -1.09
N VAL A 130 -16.15 8.45 -1.34
CA VAL A 130 -15.06 9.41 -1.33
C VAL A 130 -15.23 10.37 -0.16
N TYR A 131 -14.12 10.66 0.50
CA TYR A 131 -14.02 11.63 1.58
C TYR A 131 -12.97 12.68 1.20
N THR A 132 -13.29 13.94 1.43
CA THR A 132 -12.39 15.09 1.30
C THR A 132 -12.35 15.83 2.63
N HIS A 133 -11.55 16.90 2.71
CA HIS A 133 -11.57 17.76 3.88
C HIS A 133 -12.96 18.33 4.12
N GLY A 134 -13.31 18.47 5.40
CA GLY A 134 -14.54 19.14 5.80
C GLY A 134 -14.29 20.12 6.92
N HIS A 135 -15.09 21.18 6.93
CA HIS A 135 -14.96 22.30 7.87
C HIS A 135 -15.80 22.13 9.13
N ASP A 136 -16.75 21.20 9.15
CA ASP A 136 -17.54 20.87 10.34
C ASP A 136 -16.94 19.69 11.13
N ALA A 137 -17.30 19.60 12.41
CA ALA A 137 -16.75 18.60 13.33
C ALA A 137 -17.01 17.16 12.86
N THR A 138 -18.18 16.88 12.27
CA THR A 138 -18.54 15.54 11.80
C THR A 138 -17.67 15.13 10.63
N LYS A 139 -17.53 15.98 9.62
CA LYS A 139 -16.66 15.70 8.47
C LYS A 139 -15.19 15.60 8.87
N TYR A 140 -14.73 16.42 9.81
CA TYR A 140 -13.37 16.33 10.35
C TYR A 140 -13.08 14.93 10.92
N TRP A 141 -13.99 14.39 11.75
CA TRP A 141 -13.79 13.04 12.32
C TRP A 141 -13.96 11.91 11.31
N ILE A 142 -14.89 12.05 10.35
CA ILE A 142 -15.01 11.11 9.23
C ILE A 142 -13.71 11.06 8.41
N TRP A 143 -13.11 12.21 8.14
CA TRP A 143 -11.80 12.29 7.47
C TRP A 143 -10.70 11.57 8.25
N LYS A 144 -10.64 11.73 9.58
CA LYS A 144 -9.68 10.98 10.41
C LYS A 144 -9.92 9.47 10.37
N LEU A 145 -11.18 9.03 10.31
CA LEU A 145 -11.51 7.60 10.14
C LEU A 145 -11.12 7.08 8.75
N ALA A 146 -11.32 7.87 7.70
CA ALA A 146 -10.86 7.52 6.35
C ALA A 146 -9.34 7.32 6.32
N LYS A 147 -8.57 8.26 6.90
CA LYS A 147 -7.12 8.11 7.06
C LYS A 147 -6.73 6.88 7.88
N ALA A 148 -7.47 6.55 8.95
CA ALA A 148 -7.21 5.35 9.74
C ALA A 148 -7.37 4.06 8.91
N HIS A 149 -8.35 4.00 8.00
CA HIS A 149 -8.46 2.89 7.05
C HIS A 149 -7.29 2.82 6.08
N VAL A 150 -6.83 3.97 5.56
CA VAL A 150 -5.62 4.02 4.71
C VAL A 150 -4.40 3.54 5.48
N CYS A 151 -4.18 4.01 6.72
CA CYS A 151 -3.07 3.54 7.56
C CYS A 151 -3.15 2.04 7.85
N SER A 152 -4.36 1.48 8.00
CA SER A 152 -4.55 0.04 8.17
C SER A 152 -4.17 -0.76 6.92
N ASN A 153 -4.54 -0.26 5.73
CA ASN A 153 -4.10 -0.83 4.45
C ASN A 153 -2.58 -0.73 4.30
N ASP A 154 -2.02 0.46 4.54
CA ASP A 154 -0.58 0.74 4.47
C ASP A 154 0.23 -0.18 5.39
N ALA A 155 -0.19 -0.32 6.65
CA ALA A 155 0.48 -1.20 7.60
C ALA A 155 0.47 -2.67 7.15
N GLY A 156 -0.64 -3.14 6.55
CA GLY A 156 -0.74 -4.48 5.98
C GLY A 156 0.18 -4.68 4.78
N VAL A 157 0.16 -3.76 3.82
CA VAL A 157 1.03 -3.82 2.63
C VAL A 157 2.51 -3.68 3.02
N HIS A 158 2.83 -2.75 3.90
CA HIS A 158 4.16 -2.60 4.49
C HIS A 158 4.67 -3.93 5.04
N GLN A 159 3.94 -4.55 5.99
CA GLN A 159 4.45 -5.73 6.67
C GLN A 159 4.48 -6.97 5.78
N LEU A 160 3.45 -7.19 4.96
CA LEU A 160 3.30 -8.43 4.19
C LEU A 160 4.03 -8.40 2.85
N VAL A 161 4.18 -7.22 2.26
CA VAL A 161 4.70 -7.04 0.90
C VAL A 161 6.07 -6.37 0.95
N ASN A 162 6.14 -5.11 1.38
CA ASN A 162 7.40 -4.36 1.28
C ASN A 162 8.47 -4.85 2.25
N HIS A 163 8.06 -5.30 3.44
CA HIS A 163 8.95 -5.85 4.44
C HIS A 163 9.13 -7.36 4.25
N TRP A 164 8.11 -8.18 4.55
CA TRP A 164 8.25 -9.63 4.50
C TRP A 164 8.61 -10.17 3.11
N LEU A 165 7.81 -9.85 2.08
CA LEU A 165 8.02 -10.45 0.76
C LEU A 165 9.30 -9.94 0.10
N ARG A 166 9.39 -8.63 -0.15
CA ARG A 166 10.45 -8.02 -0.97
C ARG A 166 11.83 -8.10 -0.32
N THR A 167 11.91 -8.23 1.01
CA THR A 167 13.20 -8.39 1.72
C THR A 167 13.38 -9.83 2.23
N HIS A 168 12.68 -10.23 3.29
CA HIS A 168 12.90 -11.51 3.95
C HIS A 168 12.76 -12.71 3.00
N ALA A 169 11.59 -12.87 2.36
CA ALA A 169 11.30 -14.05 1.55
C ALA A 169 12.18 -14.12 0.29
N CYS A 170 12.34 -13.00 -0.42
CA CYS A 170 13.19 -12.95 -1.62
C CYS A 170 14.68 -13.18 -1.30
N MET A 171 15.21 -12.62 -0.21
CA MET A 171 16.63 -12.76 0.14
C MET A 171 17.04 -14.17 0.57
N GLU A 172 16.11 -14.96 1.12
CA GLU A 172 16.36 -16.36 1.47
C GLU A 172 16.72 -17.21 0.24
N VAL A 173 16.09 -16.94 -0.91
CA VAL A 173 16.37 -17.66 -2.17
C VAL A 173 17.82 -17.44 -2.63
N TYR A 174 18.30 -16.19 -2.62
CA TYR A 174 19.68 -15.86 -3.00
C TYR A 174 20.69 -16.42 -2.01
N THR A 175 20.35 -16.45 -0.73
CA THR A 175 21.19 -17.02 0.32
C THR A 175 21.40 -18.52 0.10
N ILE A 176 20.30 -19.26 -0.14
CA ILE A 176 20.36 -20.71 -0.42
C ILE A 176 21.17 -20.99 -1.69
N ALA A 177 20.89 -20.27 -2.78
CA ALA A 177 21.58 -20.47 -4.05
C ALA A 177 23.10 -20.21 -3.92
N THR A 178 23.47 -19.12 -3.24
CA THR A 178 24.87 -18.73 -3.03
C THR A 178 25.64 -19.80 -2.26
N HIS A 179 25.11 -20.30 -1.14
CA HIS A 179 25.76 -21.35 -0.35
C HIS A 179 25.82 -22.70 -1.06
N ARG A 180 24.87 -22.99 -1.95
CA ARG A 180 24.83 -24.27 -2.68
C ARG A 180 25.71 -24.30 -3.92
N GLN A 181 25.93 -23.15 -4.56
CA GLN A 181 26.54 -23.09 -5.89
C GLN A 181 27.91 -22.39 -5.91
N LEU A 182 28.26 -21.61 -4.88
CA LEU A 182 29.53 -20.90 -4.83
C LEU A 182 30.38 -21.42 -3.66
N SER A 183 31.63 -21.80 -3.95
CA SER A 183 32.63 -22.12 -2.93
C SER A 183 32.85 -20.92 -2.01
N SER A 184 33.20 -21.18 -0.73
CA SER A 184 33.60 -20.13 0.22
C SER A 184 34.81 -19.30 -0.26
N MET A 185 35.59 -19.84 -1.20
CA MET A 185 36.71 -19.14 -1.84
C MET A 185 36.30 -18.29 -3.05
N HIS A 186 35.09 -18.47 -3.59
CA HIS A 186 34.62 -17.74 -4.77
C HIS A 186 34.49 -16.24 -4.46
N PRO A 187 34.97 -15.33 -5.32
CA PRO A 187 34.95 -13.89 -5.03
C PRO A 187 33.52 -13.35 -4.82
N ILE A 188 32.54 -13.81 -5.61
CA ILE A 188 31.13 -13.42 -5.44
C ILE A 188 30.53 -13.95 -4.13
N TYR A 189 30.95 -15.14 -3.66
CA TYR A 189 30.52 -15.62 -2.34
C TYR A 189 31.02 -14.67 -1.25
N LYS A 190 32.31 -14.31 -1.28
CA LYS A 190 32.90 -13.39 -0.30
C LYS A 190 32.22 -12.02 -0.31
N LEU A 191 31.85 -11.52 -1.50
CA LEU A 191 31.12 -10.27 -1.66
C LEU A 191 29.72 -10.33 -1.03
N LEU A 192 28.97 -11.40 -1.29
CA LEU A 192 27.56 -11.51 -0.87
C LEU A 192 27.38 -11.97 0.58
N HIS A 193 28.30 -12.79 1.11
CA HIS A 193 28.18 -13.44 2.41
C HIS A 193 27.86 -12.49 3.58
N PRO A 194 28.48 -11.30 3.71
CA PRO A 194 28.12 -10.35 4.78
C PRO A 194 26.65 -9.88 4.73
N HIS A 195 26.04 -9.85 3.55
CA HIS A 195 24.65 -9.39 3.33
C HIS A 195 23.59 -10.48 3.58
N MET A 196 24.01 -11.72 3.83
CA MET A 196 23.12 -12.87 4.09
C MET A 196 23.06 -13.24 5.58
N ARG A 197 23.80 -12.50 6.42
CA ARG A 197 23.94 -12.78 7.83
C ARG A 197 22.58 -12.81 8.51
N TYR A 198 22.29 -13.92 9.19
CA TYR A 198 21.06 -14.19 9.94
C TYR A 198 19.76 -14.27 9.13
N THR A 199 19.76 -14.10 7.81
CA THR A 199 18.54 -14.16 6.98
C THR A 199 17.80 -15.49 7.14
N LEU A 200 18.50 -16.62 7.07
CA LEU A 200 17.86 -17.95 7.22
C LEU A 200 17.30 -18.18 8.63
N GLU A 201 18.03 -17.72 9.65
CA GLU A 201 17.66 -17.90 11.05
C GLU A 201 16.39 -17.10 11.39
N ILE A 202 16.37 -15.80 11.05
CA ILE A 202 15.21 -14.97 11.32
C ILE A 202 13.98 -15.41 10.52
N ASN A 203 14.16 -15.86 9.28
CA ASN A 203 13.05 -16.36 8.47
C ASN A 203 12.49 -17.68 9.01
N ALA A 204 13.34 -18.58 9.53
CA ALA A 204 12.88 -19.79 10.18
C ALA A 204 12.05 -19.49 11.44
N LEU A 205 12.51 -18.55 12.28
CA LEU A 205 11.76 -18.09 13.45
C LEU A 205 10.45 -17.39 13.06
N ALA A 206 10.46 -16.61 11.98
CA ALA A 206 9.26 -15.97 11.47
C ALA A 206 8.22 -17.00 10.99
N ARG A 207 8.65 -18.05 10.27
CA ARG A 207 7.76 -19.16 9.88
C ARG A 207 7.18 -19.91 11.08
N GLN A 208 7.90 -19.98 12.20
CA GLN A 208 7.45 -20.69 13.39
C GLN A 208 6.48 -19.86 14.25
N ASN A 209 6.73 -18.56 14.40
CA ASN A 209 6.08 -17.73 15.44
C ASN A 209 5.38 -16.46 14.91
N LEU A 210 5.77 -15.97 13.73
CA LEU A 210 5.31 -14.68 13.21
C LEU A 210 4.19 -14.86 12.16
N ILE A 211 4.46 -15.62 11.10
CA ILE A 211 3.60 -15.79 9.92
C ILE A 211 2.90 -17.16 9.86
N ASN A 212 3.05 -18.00 10.88
CA ASN A 212 2.31 -19.25 10.99
C ASN A 212 0.81 -18.99 11.20
N GLY A 213 -0.01 -20.01 10.95
CA GLY A 213 -1.44 -19.98 11.27
C GLY A 213 -1.67 -19.68 12.76
N GLY A 214 -2.48 -18.67 13.05
CA GLY A 214 -2.71 -18.15 14.41
C GLY A 214 -1.52 -17.39 15.02
N GLY A 215 -0.44 -17.15 14.27
CA GLY A 215 0.72 -16.38 14.70
C GLY A 215 0.45 -14.88 14.83
N ILE A 216 1.50 -14.14 15.17
CA ILE A 216 1.41 -12.70 15.50
C ILE A 216 0.82 -11.88 14.34
N ILE A 217 1.22 -12.15 13.09
CA ILE A 217 0.73 -11.40 11.93
C ILE A 217 -0.77 -11.62 11.73
N GLU A 218 -1.24 -12.87 11.77
CA GLU A 218 -2.67 -13.17 11.62
C GLU A 218 -3.49 -12.58 12.79
N ALA A 219 -2.94 -12.54 13.99
CA ALA A 219 -3.61 -11.98 15.16
C ALA A 219 -3.74 -10.45 15.06
N CYS A 220 -2.70 -9.75 14.60
CA CYS A 220 -2.60 -8.29 14.73
C CYS A 220 -2.94 -7.48 13.46
N PHE A 221 -2.88 -8.07 12.26
CA PHE A 221 -3.09 -7.33 11.01
C PHE A 221 -4.42 -7.64 10.35
N SER A 222 -5.05 -6.65 9.72
CA SER A 222 -6.41 -6.74 9.15
C SER A 222 -6.68 -7.99 8.30
N PRO A 223 -5.76 -8.47 7.44
CA PRO A 223 -6.02 -9.66 6.62
C PRO A 223 -6.26 -10.96 7.41
N GLY A 224 -5.80 -11.03 8.66
CA GLY A 224 -5.96 -12.21 9.50
C GLY A 224 -5.34 -13.45 8.85
N LYS A 225 -6.07 -14.56 8.83
CA LYS A 225 -5.65 -15.82 8.19
C LYS A 225 -5.39 -15.74 6.68
N TYR A 226 -5.74 -14.64 6.03
CA TYR A 226 -5.48 -14.41 4.60
C TYR A 226 -4.18 -13.63 4.35
N SER A 227 -3.41 -13.30 5.39
CA SER A 227 -2.20 -12.49 5.30
C SER A 227 -1.17 -13.03 4.29
N MET A 228 -0.87 -14.33 4.36
CA MET A 228 0.09 -14.93 3.42
C MET A 228 -0.47 -15.11 2.01
N GLU A 229 -1.80 -15.16 1.85
CA GLU A 229 -2.45 -15.14 0.53
C GLU A 229 -2.27 -13.79 -0.16
N VAL A 230 -2.41 -12.67 0.58
CA VAL A 230 -2.13 -11.32 0.09
C VAL A 230 -0.67 -11.19 -0.36
N SER A 231 0.26 -11.65 0.48
CA SER A 231 1.70 -11.62 0.16
C SER A 231 2.02 -12.43 -1.12
N SER A 232 1.45 -13.63 -1.26
CA SER A 232 1.60 -14.46 -2.46
C SER A 232 1.01 -13.81 -3.72
N ALA A 233 -0.16 -13.19 -3.62
CA ALA A 233 -0.77 -12.48 -4.74
C ALA A 233 0.07 -11.25 -5.15
N ALA A 234 0.60 -10.50 -4.19
CA ALA A 234 1.50 -9.39 -4.44
C ALA A 234 2.80 -9.82 -5.12
N TYR A 235 3.34 -11.00 -4.78
CA TYR A 235 4.50 -11.56 -5.49
C TYR A 235 4.20 -11.78 -6.97
N LYS A 236 3.01 -12.28 -7.31
CA LYS A 236 2.61 -12.49 -8.70
C LYS A 236 2.45 -11.18 -9.47
N SER A 237 1.87 -10.15 -8.85
CA SER A 237 1.45 -8.93 -9.55
C SER A 237 2.46 -7.78 -9.50
N LEU A 238 3.26 -7.68 -8.44
CA LEU A 238 4.13 -6.52 -8.18
C LEU A 238 5.61 -6.85 -8.21
N TRP A 239 6.01 -8.09 -7.88
CA TRP A 239 7.43 -8.39 -7.71
C TRP A 239 8.15 -8.58 -9.05
N ARG A 240 9.22 -7.81 -9.24
CA ARG A 240 10.09 -7.84 -10.42
C ARG A 240 11.51 -7.54 -9.98
N PHE A 241 12.40 -8.52 -10.08
CA PHE A 241 13.79 -8.36 -9.62
C PHE A 241 14.50 -7.15 -10.27
N ASP A 242 14.25 -6.90 -11.55
CA ASP A 242 14.81 -5.77 -12.30
C ASP A 242 14.29 -4.41 -11.84
N MET A 243 13.15 -4.39 -11.11
CA MET A 243 12.55 -3.18 -10.56
C MET A 243 12.91 -2.94 -9.09
N GLU A 244 13.60 -3.86 -8.41
CA GLU A 244 14.03 -3.68 -7.01
C GLU A 244 15.23 -2.71 -6.86
N ALA A 245 15.86 -2.33 -7.97
CA ALA A 245 16.90 -1.30 -7.96
C ALA A 245 16.27 0.08 -7.71
N LEU A 246 16.78 0.82 -6.72
CA LEU A 246 16.23 2.11 -6.30
C LEU A 246 15.96 3.10 -7.46
N PRO A 247 16.85 3.30 -8.45
CA PRO A 247 16.55 4.19 -9.58
C PRO A 247 15.40 3.68 -10.45
N ALA A 248 15.31 2.37 -10.69
CA ALA A 248 14.24 1.78 -11.50
C ALA A 248 12.89 1.87 -10.78
N ASP A 249 12.86 1.58 -9.47
CA ASP A 249 11.69 1.73 -8.61
C ASP A 249 11.16 3.17 -8.64
N LEU A 250 12.03 4.16 -8.41
CA LEU A 250 11.67 5.59 -8.43
C LEU A 250 11.22 6.11 -9.79
N ILE A 251 11.72 5.56 -10.90
CA ILE A 251 11.28 5.96 -12.25
C ILE A 251 9.91 5.36 -12.58
N SER A 252 9.62 4.17 -12.06
CA SER A 252 8.36 3.47 -12.36
C SER A 252 7.14 4.09 -11.69
N ARG A 253 7.33 4.57 -10.46
CA ARG A 253 6.34 5.23 -9.61
C ARG A 253 6.24 6.72 -9.92
#